data_AF-A0A822FCU4-F1
#
_entry.id   AF-A0A822FCU4-F1
#
_cell.length_a   1.000
_cell.length_b   1.000
_cell.length_c   1.000
_cell.angle_alpha   90.00
_cell.angle_beta   90.00
_cell.angle_gamma   90.00
#
_symmetry.space_group_name_H-M   'P 1'
#
loop_
_entity.id
_entity.type
_entity.pdbx_description
1 polymer ?
#
loop_
_entity_poly.entity_id
_entity_poly.type
_entity_poly.pdbx_seq_one_letter_code
_entity_poly.pdbx_strand_id
1 'polypeptide(L)'
;NIIEEDRILIEWNRMIHKYLQLPLDNHYGSHAIVLLAALYATKSGPILKLGMGTTSTPLLHRLALEQKRFLLSADSDLRWINHFSSFAENNTFHQLKYVEIKSEMGIEWASSNLAYYKNWTVVFIDHRPGPRRQFDLMGYSHRSDIVIL
;
A
#
# COMPACT_ATOMS: atom_id res chain seq x y z
N ASN A 1 -6.36 16.77 -28.31
CA ASN A 1 -6.12 17.17 -26.90
C ASN A 1 -7.35 17.09 -26.02
N ILE A 2 -8.52 17.64 -26.39
CA ILE A 2 -9.77 17.48 -25.60
C ILE A 2 -10.15 16.00 -25.37
N ILE A 3 -10.00 15.17 -26.40
CA ILE A 3 -10.37 13.74 -26.35
C ILE A 3 -9.55 12.93 -25.34
N GLU A 4 -8.28 13.30 -25.11
CA GLU A 4 -7.42 12.56 -24.17
C GLU A 4 -7.69 12.97 -22.71
N GLU A 5 -7.95 14.26 -22.46
CA GLU A 5 -8.36 14.75 -21.14
C GLU A 5 -9.69 14.10 -20.70
N ASP A 6 -10.67 14.03 -21.61
CA ASP A 6 -11.94 13.34 -21.36
C ASP A 6 -11.73 11.85 -21.04
N ARG A 7 -10.80 11.19 -21.75
CA ARG A 7 -10.48 9.79 -21.52
C ARG A 7 -9.89 9.55 -20.12
N ILE A 8 -8.92 10.37 -19.70
CA ILE A 8 -8.31 10.30 -18.37
C ILE A 8 -9.37 10.49 -17.29
N LEU A 9 -10.25 11.49 -17.46
CA LEU A 9 -11.31 11.77 -16.52
C LEU A 9 -12.30 10.59 -16.39
N ILE A 10 -12.68 9.98 -17.51
CA ILE A 10 -13.55 8.80 -17.56
C ILE A 10 -12.88 7.60 -16.88
N GLU A 11 -11.59 7.35 -17.16
CA GLU A 11 -10.85 6.24 -16.55
C GLU A 11 -10.71 6.41 -15.04
N TRP A 12 -10.34 7.61 -14.59
CA TRP A 12 -10.24 7.94 -13.17
C TRP A 12 -11.58 7.77 -12.45
N ASN A 13 -12.66 8.30 -13.03
CA ASN A 13 -14.00 8.17 -12.46
C ASN A 13 -14.42 6.69 -12.34
N ARG A 14 -14.14 5.89 -13.38
CA ARG A 14 -14.39 4.43 -13.34
C ARG A 14 -13.59 3.76 -12.23
N MET A 15 -12.34 4.14 -12.00
CA MET A 15 -11.54 3.58 -10.90
C MET A 15 -12.10 3.94 -9.53
N ILE A 16 -12.52 5.19 -9.31
CA ILE A 16 -13.15 5.60 -8.04
C ILE A 16 -14.36 4.71 -7.77
N HIS A 17 -15.30 4.62 -8.71
CA HIS A 17 -16.52 3.82 -8.53
C HIS A 17 -16.25 2.32 -8.39
N LYS A 18 -15.18 1.80 -8.99
CA LYS A 18 -14.81 0.39 -8.91
C LYS A 18 -14.19 0.01 -7.56
N TYR A 19 -13.31 0.86 -7.04
CA TYR A 19 -12.46 0.49 -5.90
C TYR A 19 -12.86 1.13 -4.58
N LEU A 20 -13.54 2.27 -4.61
CA LEU A 20 -13.90 3.02 -3.41
C LEU A 20 -15.38 2.90 -3.13
N GLN A 21 -15.71 2.66 -1.86
CA GLN A 21 -17.07 2.77 -1.36
C GLN A 21 -17.26 4.16 -0.77
N LEU A 22 -18.33 4.86 -1.18
CA LEU A 22 -18.66 6.18 -0.68
C LEU A 22 -19.70 6.08 0.44
N PRO A 23 -19.63 6.93 1.49
CA PRO A 23 -18.62 7.98 1.70
C PRO A 23 -17.23 7.41 2.05
N LEU A 24 -16.17 8.09 1.61
CA LEU A 24 -14.78 7.63 1.76
C LEU A 24 -14.31 7.53 3.21
N ASP A 25 -14.96 8.25 4.12
CA ASP A 25 -14.60 8.30 5.53
C ASP A 25 -15.75 7.77 6.38
N ASN A 26 -15.57 6.57 6.90
CA ASN A 26 -16.37 5.98 7.97
C ASN A 26 -15.48 5.80 9.22
N HIS A 27 -14.83 6.88 9.67
CA HIS A 27 -13.89 6.96 10.81
C HIS A 27 -12.48 6.39 10.54
N TYR A 28 -12.30 5.63 9.46
CA TYR A 28 -11.03 5.11 8.97
C TYR A 28 -11.04 5.14 7.44
N GLY A 29 -9.87 5.13 6.80
CA GLY A 29 -9.76 5.01 5.34
C GLY A 29 -9.52 6.31 4.58
N SER A 30 -9.20 7.40 5.26
CA SER A 30 -8.83 8.70 4.67
C SER A 30 -7.79 8.59 3.53
N HIS A 31 -6.85 7.65 3.64
CA HIS A 31 -5.82 7.42 2.63
C HIS A 31 -6.33 6.74 1.35
N ALA A 32 -7.55 6.21 1.30
CA ALA A 32 -8.00 5.37 0.18
C ALA A 32 -8.00 6.11 -1.17
N ILE A 33 -8.42 7.37 -1.19
CA ILE A 33 -8.43 8.18 -2.43
C ILE A 33 -7.02 8.55 -2.89
N VAL A 34 -6.15 8.95 -1.95
CA VAL A 34 -4.74 9.29 -2.24
C VAL A 34 -3.97 8.06 -2.72
N LEU A 35 -4.20 6.92 -2.08
CA LEU A 35 -3.63 5.64 -2.45
C LEU A 35 -4.08 5.21 -3.85
N LEU A 36 -5.37 5.35 -4.16
CA LEU A 36 -5.88 5.06 -5.50
C LEU A 36 -5.26 5.99 -6.56
N ALA A 37 -5.11 7.28 -6.24
CA ALA A 37 -4.49 8.26 -7.14
C ALA A 37 -3.02 7.92 -7.43
N ALA A 38 -2.23 7.54 -6.43
CA ALA A 38 -0.85 7.13 -6.62
C ALA A 38 -0.72 5.86 -7.48
N LEU A 39 -1.61 4.88 -7.26
CA LEU A 39 -1.64 3.67 -8.06
C LEU A 39 -2.04 3.96 -9.51
N TYR A 40 -2.98 4.89 -9.72
CA TYR A 40 -3.35 5.38 -11.05
C TYR A 40 -2.21 6.10 -11.75
N ALA A 41 -1.48 6.96 -11.05
CA ALA A 41 -0.37 7.73 -11.61
C ALA A 41 0.82 6.84 -11.99
N THR A 42 1.16 5.85 -11.16
CA THR A 42 2.30 4.94 -11.41
C THR A 42 2.00 3.86 -12.46
N LYS A 43 0.71 3.52 -12.67
CA LYS A 43 0.18 2.53 -13.65
C LYS A 43 0.65 1.08 -13.48
N SER A 44 1.88 0.83 -13.02
CA SER A 44 2.51 -0.49 -12.97
C SER A 44 3.63 -0.54 -11.91
N GLY A 45 4.24 -1.72 -11.72
CA GLY A 45 5.36 -1.92 -10.82
C GLY A 45 4.97 -2.33 -9.39
N PRO A 46 5.95 -2.71 -8.56
CA PRO A 46 5.69 -3.31 -7.25
C PRO A 46 5.24 -2.28 -6.21
N ILE A 47 4.40 -2.71 -5.29
CA ILE A 47 3.79 -1.94 -4.21
C ILE A 47 4.25 -2.51 -2.87
N LEU A 48 4.71 -1.64 -1.98
CA LEU A 48 4.98 -1.98 -0.59
C LEU A 48 3.94 -1.33 0.31
N LYS A 49 3.43 -2.11 1.25
CA LYS A 49 2.55 -1.66 2.31
C LYS A 49 3.19 -2.00 3.65
N LEU A 50 3.35 -1.00 4.51
CA LEU A 50 3.81 -1.14 5.89
C LEU A 50 2.64 -0.83 6.81
N GLY A 51 2.14 -1.82 7.54
CA GLY A 51 0.96 -1.72 8.40
C GLY A 51 -0.32 -2.13 7.66
N MET A 52 -0.95 -3.20 8.09
CA MET A 52 -2.15 -3.82 7.55
C MET A 52 -3.40 -3.32 8.28
N GLY A 53 -4.52 -3.32 7.56
CA GLY A 53 -5.81 -2.88 8.10
C GLY A 53 -6.96 -3.18 7.16
N THR A 54 -8.18 -3.12 7.72
CA THR A 54 -9.43 -3.52 7.06
C THR A 54 -9.81 -2.69 5.84
N THR A 55 -9.30 -1.47 5.71
CA THR A 55 -9.62 -0.62 4.55
C THR A 55 -8.57 -0.77 3.44
N SER A 56 -7.31 -0.43 3.74
CA SER A 56 -6.28 -0.34 2.70
C SER A 56 -5.73 -1.71 2.27
N THR A 57 -5.79 -2.76 3.10
CA THR A 57 -5.26 -4.09 2.70
C THR A 57 -6.15 -4.73 1.63
N PRO A 58 -7.49 -4.82 1.80
CA PRO A 58 -8.35 -5.35 0.75
C PRO A 58 -8.34 -4.52 -0.53
N LEU A 59 -8.24 -3.19 -0.41
CA LEU A 59 -8.13 -2.28 -1.56
C LEU A 59 -6.88 -2.60 -2.39
N LEU A 60 -5.70 -2.64 -1.76
CA LEU A 60 -4.46 -2.93 -2.45
C LEU A 60 -4.43 -4.36 -2.99
N HIS A 61 -4.92 -5.34 -2.24
CA HIS A 61 -4.97 -6.73 -2.69
C HIS A 61 -5.79 -6.88 -3.99
N ARG A 62 -7.00 -6.31 -4.03
CA ARG A 62 -7.86 -6.36 -5.22
C ARG A 62 -7.19 -5.68 -6.41
N LEU A 63 -6.62 -4.49 -6.20
CA LEU A 63 -5.97 -3.74 -7.27
C LEU A 63 -4.71 -4.45 -7.78
N ALA A 64 -3.88 -4.98 -6.90
CA ALA A 64 -2.67 -5.71 -7.25
C ALA A 64 -2.98 -6.94 -8.10
N LEU A 65 -4.03 -7.71 -7.74
CA LEU A 65 -4.50 -8.85 -8.51
C LEU A 65 -4.96 -8.45 -9.92
N GLU A 66 -5.84 -7.45 -10.01
CA GLU A 66 -6.42 -7.05 -11.29
C GLU A 66 -5.40 -6.40 -12.22
N GLN A 67 -4.46 -5.64 -11.67
CA GLN A 67 -3.38 -4.98 -12.42
C GLN A 67 -2.14 -5.85 -12.59
N LYS A 68 -2.14 -7.08 -12.06
CA LYS A 68 -0.98 -7.99 -12.04
C LYS A 68 0.28 -7.33 -11.48
N ARG A 69 0.11 -6.49 -10.45
CA ARG A 69 1.21 -5.82 -9.73
C ARG A 69 1.60 -6.67 -8.54
N PHE A 70 2.90 -6.75 -8.28
CA PHE A 70 3.40 -7.35 -7.06
C PHE A 70 3.08 -6.45 -5.86
N LEU A 71 2.48 -7.00 -4.82
CA LEU A 71 2.19 -6.34 -3.54
C LEU A 71 2.85 -7.12 -2.42
N LEU A 72 3.59 -6.41 -1.57
CA LEU A 72 4.06 -6.93 -0.28
C LEU A 72 3.39 -6.13 0.84
N SER A 73 2.59 -6.81 1.66
CA SER A 73 2.01 -6.22 2.88
C SER A 73 2.77 -6.72 4.09
N ALA A 74 3.39 -5.80 4.83
CA ALA A 74 4.11 -6.10 6.05
C ALA A 74 3.37 -5.58 7.28
N ASP A 75 3.38 -6.34 8.38
CA ASP A 75 2.83 -5.91 9.67
C ASP A 75 3.68 -6.44 10.84
N SER A 76 3.60 -5.73 11.95
CA SER A 76 4.25 -6.07 13.22
C SER A 76 3.36 -6.87 14.18
N ASP A 77 2.09 -7.06 13.85
CA ASP A 77 1.14 -7.86 14.61
C ASP A 77 0.82 -9.14 13.83
N LEU A 78 1.24 -10.29 14.37
CA LEU A 78 0.94 -11.60 13.79
C LEU A 78 -0.56 -11.85 13.63
N ARG A 79 -1.42 -11.22 14.44
CA ARG A 79 -2.87 -11.33 14.29
C ARG A 79 -3.34 -10.74 12.96
N TRP A 80 -2.74 -9.63 12.52
CA TRP A 80 -3.05 -9.06 11.20
C TRP A 80 -2.52 -9.91 10.06
N ILE A 81 -1.30 -10.45 10.19
CA ILE A 81 -0.73 -11.39 9.20
C ILE A 81 -1.67 -12.59 9.02
N ASN A 82 -2.10 -13.19 10.13
CA ASN A 82 -2.98 -14.35 10.13
C ASN A 82 -4.39 -14.00 9.63
N HIS A 83 -4.93 -12.84 10.03
CA HIS A 83 -6.26 -12.39 9.59
C HIS A 83 -6.38 -12.27 8.07
N PHE A 84 -5.27 -11.94 7.39
CA PHE A 84 -5.22 -11.76 5.95
C PHE A 84 -4.47 -12.89 5.21
N SER A 85 -4.16 -14.02 5.85
CA SER A 85 -3.34 -15.09 5.25
C SER A 85 -3.90 -15.58 3.90
N SER A 86 -5.22 -15.67 3.81
CA SER A 86 -5.95 -16.08 2.60
C SER A 86 -5.70 -15.18 1.39
N PHE A 87 -5.24 -13.93 1.58
CA PHE A 87 -4.91 -13.05 0.47
C PHE A 87 -3.60 -13.45 -0.24
N ALA A 88 -2.71 -14.17 0.46
CA ALA A 88 -1.45 -14.66 -0.07
C ALA A 88 -1.46 -16.16 -0.40
N GLU A 89 -2.40 -16.92 0.15
CA GLU A 89 -2.60 -18.33 -0.19
C GLU A 89 -2.85 -18.49 -1.69
N ASN A 90 -1.97 -19.21 -2.38
CA ASN A 90 -2.02 -19.44 -3.82
C ASN A 90 -1.98 -18.18 -4.70
N ASN A 91 -1.50 -17.04 -4.17
CA ASN A 91 -1.42 -15.77 -4.88
C ASN A 91 0.03 -15.34 -5.16
N THR A 92 0.40 -15.26 -6.43
CA THR A 92 1.74 -14.82 -6.85
C THR A 92 1.92 -13.29 -6.81
N PHE A 93 0.82 -12.53 -6.72
CA PHE A 93 0.82 -11.07 -6.75
C PHE A 93 0.71 -10.43 -5.36
N HIS A 94 0.34 -11.16 -4.30
CA HIS A 94 0.27 -10.61 -2.96
C HIS A 94 1.02 -11.50 -1.96
N GLN A 95 2.07 -10.95 -1.35
CA GLN A 95 2.85 -11.59 -0.29
C GLN A 95 2.65 -10.85 1.03
N LEU A 96 2.79 -11.61 2.13
CA LEU A 96 2.75 -11.07 3.49
C LEU A 96 4.11 -11.19 4.16
N LYS A 97 4.45 -10.21 5.00
CA LYS A 97 5.69 -10.24 5.80
C LYS A 97 5.43 -9.82 7.24
N TYR A 98 5.73 -10.72 8.17
CA TYR A 98 5.84 -10.36 9.58
C TYR A 98 7.17 -9.62 9.84
N VAL A 99 7.09 -8.50 10.57
CA VAL A 99 8.25 -7.74 11.06
C VAL A 99 8.14 -7.60 12.57
N GLU A 100 8.93 -8.38 13.32
CA GLU A 100 8.94 -8.30 14.78
C GLU A 100 9.51 -6.97 15.26
N ILE A 101 8.73 -6.21 16.03
CA ILE A 101 9.14 -4.94 16.63
C ILE A 101 9.40 -5.15 18.12
N LYS A 102 10.63 -4.85 18.58
CA LYS A 102 11.05 -5.07 19.98
C LYS A 102 11.21 -3.76 20.76
N SER A 103 11.19 -2.62 20.06
CA SER A 103 11.41 -1.31 20.63
C SER A 103 10.27 -0.35 20.29
N GLU A 104 10.02 0.61 21.18
CA GLU A 104 9.08 1.72 20.91
C GLU A 104 9.52 2.60 19.74
N MET A 105 10.81 2.55 19.39
CA MET A 105 11.37 3.25 18.24
C MET A 105 11.07 2.54 16.91
N GLY A 106 10.71 1.27 16.91
CA GLY A 106 10.41 0.50 15.69
C GLY A 106 11.59 0.41 14.71
N ILE A 107 12.82 0.34 15.21
CA ILE A 107 14.04 0.31 14.37
C ILE A 107 14.07 -0.87 13.40
N GLU A 108 13.35 -1.93 13.75
CA GLU A 108 13.29 -3.18 13.02
C GLU A 108 12.60 -3.04 11.66
N TRP A 109 11.78 -1.99 11.46
CA TRP A 109 11.28 -1.63 10.13
C TRP A 109 12.42 -1.32 9.16
N ALA A 110 13.50 -0.64 9.60
CA ALA A 110 14.69 -0.43 8.75
C ALA A 110 15.47 -1.73 8.55
N SER A 111 15.76 -2.47 9.63
CA SER A 111 16.59 -3.68 9.53
C SER A 111 15.89 -4.85 8.86
N SER A 112 14.58 -4.75 8.60
CA SER A 112 13.82 -5.69 7.77
C SER A 112 14.30 -5.74 6.31
N ASN A 113 15.06 -4.74 5.86
CA ASN A 113 15.60 -4.57 4.51
C ASN A 113 14.53 -4.54 3.40
N LEU A 114 13.27 -4.28 3.74
CA LEU A 114 12.19 -4.18 2.77
C LEU A 114 12.41 -3.06 1.74
N ALA A 115 13.07 -1.96 2.13
CA ALA A 115 13.48 -0.89 1.22
C ALA A 115 14.41 -1.33 0.09
N TYR A 116 15.15 -2.43 0.27
CA TYR A 116 16.12 -2.94 -0.70
C TYR A 116 15.61 -4.17 -1.45
N TYR A 117 14.42 -4.67 -1.09
CA TYR A 117 13.89 -5.91 -1.65
C TYR A 117 13.47 -5.75 -3.12
N LYS A 118 12.95 -4.56 -3.50
CA LYS A 118 12.53 -4.20 -4.87
C LYS A 118 12.67 -2.69 -5.09
N ASN A 119 12.67 -2.28 -6.36
CA ASN A 119 12.45 -0.88 -6.74
C ASN A 119 10.95 -0.59 -6.67
N TRP A 120 10.48 -0.13 -5.50
CA TRP A 120 9.06 0.10 -5.24
C TRP A 120 8.54 1.30 -6.03
N THR A 121 7.37 1.15 -6.64
CA THR A 121 6.70 2.28 -7.33
C THR A 121 5.81 3.06 -6.36
N VAL A 122 5.13 2.34 -5.46
CA VAL A 122 4.30 2.94 -4.41
C VAL A 122 4.67 2.30 -3.08
N VAL A 123 4.93 3.13 -2.07
CA VAL A 123 5.09 2.71 -0.67
C VAL A 123 4.01 3.38 0.17
N PHE A 124 3.19 2.60 0.86
CA PHE A 124 2.18 3.10 1.80
C PHE A 124 2.58 2.77 3.23
N ILE A 125 2.71 3.80 4.09
CA ILE A 125 3.26 3.73 5.44
C ILE A 125 2.16 4.05 6.46
N ASP A 126 1.58 3.02 7.08
CA ASP A 126 0.58 3.16 8.15
C ASP A 126 0.82 2.15 9.30
N HIS A 127 2.07 1.75 9.50
CA HIS A 127 2.44 0.79 10.55
C HIS A 127 2.53 1.44 11.93
N ARG A 128 2.61 0.60 12.97
CA ARG A 128 3.04 1.02 14.31
C ARG A 128 4.53 0.70 14.49
N PRO A 129 5.24 1.40 15.38
CA PRO A 129 4.82 2.60 16.13
C PRO A 129 4.75 3.84 15.23
N GLY A 130 3.80 4.75 15.50
CA GLY A 130 3.57 5.96 14.69
C GLY A 130 4.78 6.89 14.53
N PRO A 131 5.54 7.19 15.60
CA PRO A 131 6.72 8.07 15.52
C PRO A 131 7.82 7.58 14.56
N ARG A 132 7.83 6.28 14.24
CA ARG A 132 8.81 5.68 13.33
C ARG A 132 8.52 6.04 11.86
N ARG A 133 7.27 6.28 11.49
CA ARG A 133 6.83 6.43 10.10
C ARG A 133 7.54 7.56 9.35
N GLN A 134 7.90 8.66 10.02
CA GLN A 134 8.64 9.77 9.42
C GLN A 134 10.05 9.36 8.96
N PHE A 135 10.72 8.47 9.70
CA PHE A 135 12.05 7.97 9.33
C PHE A 135 11.95 7.01 8.16
N ASP A 136 10.90 6.18 8.12
CA ASP A 136 10.62 5.32 6.98
C ASP A 136 10.29 6.15 5.73
N LEU A 137 9.46 7.20 5.84
CA LEU A 137 9.19 8.13 4.74
C LEU A 137 10.49 8.64 4.11
N MET A 138 11.43 9.13 4.93
CA MET A 138 12.74 9.58 4.44
C MET A 138 13.50 8.46 3.75
N GLY A 139 13.55 7.27 4.35
CA GLY A 139 14.25 6.10 3.80
C GLY A 139 13.70 5.64 2.45
N TYR A 140 12.38 5.63 2.28
CA TYR A 140 11.72 5.22 1.03
C TYR A 140 11.67 6.32 -0.03
N SER A 141 11.66 7.61 0.35
CA SER A 141 11.57 8.73 -0.60
C SER A 141 12.71 8.77 -1.63
N HIS A 142 13.88 8.22 -1.29
CA HIS A 142 15.03 8.14 -2.19
C HIS A 142 15.03 6.91 -3.11
N ARG A 143 14.06 6.01 -2.96
CA ARG A 143 14.07 4.67 -3.56
C ARG A 143 12.74 4.24 -4.14
N SER A 144 11.76 5.15 -4.19
CA SER A 144 10.42 4.85 -4.66
C SER A 144 9.83 6.04 -5.38
N ASP A 145 8.95 5.77 -6.36
CA ASP A 145 8.37 6.85 -7.18
C ASP A 145 7.39 7.69 -6.35
N ILE A 146 6.56 7.03 -5.52
CA ILE A 146 5.61 7.69 -4.62
C ILE A 146 5.63 7.02 -3.24
N VAL A 147 5.72 7.82 -2.19
CA VAL A 147 5.52 7.39 -0.80
C VAL A 147 4.32 8.11 -0.21
N ILE A 148 3.42 7.37 0.43
CA ILE A 148 2.23 7.86 1.11
C ILE A 148 2.37 7.52 2.59
N LEU A 149 2.11 8.52 3.43
CA LEU A 149 2.06 8.42 4.89
C LEU A 149 0.63 8.63 5.38
#